data_AF-A0A7J3A1B9-F1
#
_entry.id   AF-A0A7J3A1B9-F1
#
_cell.length_a   1.000
_cell.length_b   1.000
_cell.length_c   1.000
_cell.angle_alpha   90.00
_cell.angle_beta   90.00
_cell.angle_gamma   90.00
#
_symmetry.space_group_name_H-M   'P 1'
#
loop_
_entity.id
_entity.type
_entity.pdbx_description
1 polymer ?
#
loop_
_entity_poly.entity_id
_entity_poly.type
_entity_poly.pdbx_seq_one_letter_code
_entity_poly.pdbx_strand_id
1 'polypeptide(L)'
;MLEEVAKRAMEFAGSYARGVLAMSKTVAKIYQFYWPPRVYIGWIFEDLKTAKEVSKIFRVFFRVKNEWRRIDGRELPVVFIDFEEWIDFYCMRGHQLHPLDSIALRYLKRGTSMEKALRQLARDLVGFFKTYDGWIGLEVMEDG
;
A
#
# COMPACT_ATOMS: atom_id res chain seq x y z
N MET A 1 -14.35 25.48 24.45
CA MET A 1 -13.38 25.23 23.35
C MET A 1 -12.35 24.16 23.69
N LEU A 2 -11.58 24.29 24.78
CA LEU A 2 -10.52 23.31 25.11
C LEU A 2 -11.04 21.89 25.39
N GLU A 3 -12.15 21.73 26.12
CA GLU A 3 -12.76 20.41 26.38
C GLU A 3 -13.26 19.72 25.10
N GLU A 4 -13.82 20.50 24.16
CA GLU A 4 -14.35 19.95 22.92
C GLU A 4 -13.22 19.52 21.97
N VAL A 5 -12.11 20.26 21.96
CA VAL A 5 -10.88 19.87 21.26
C VAL A 5 -10.28 18.60 21.86
N ALA A 6 -10.20 18.51 23.20
CA ALA A 6 -9.70 17.33 23.88
C ALA A 6 -10.55 16.07 23.60
N LYS A 7 -11.88 16.22 23.62
CA LYS A 7 -12.81 15.13 23.29
C LYS A 7 -12.61 14.63 21.86
N ARG A 8 -12.53 15.54 20.88
CA ARG A 8 -12.28 15.19 19.47
C ARG A 8 -10.92 14.51 19.28
N ALA A 9 -9.88 14.97 19.97
CA ALA A 9 -8.56 14.36 19.92
C ALA A 9 -8.56 12.92 20.49
N MET A 10 -9.29 12.69 21.58
CA MET A 10 -9.41 11.36 22.19
C MET A 10 -10.23 10.39 21.33
N GLU A 11 -11.33 10.86 20.73
CA GLU A 11 -12.11 10.09 19.76
C GLU A 11 -11.26 9.72 18.53
N PHE A 12 -10.46 10.66 18.04
CA PHE A 12 -9.52 10.43 16.94
C PHE A 12 -8.45 9.40 17.30
N ALA A 13 -7.79 9.54 18.44
CA ALA A 13 -6.78 8.59 18.90
C ALA A 13 -7.36 7.18 19.04
N GLY A 14 -8.57 7.05 19.58
CA GLY A 14 -9.29 5.78 19.66
C GLY A 14 -9.61 5.20 18.28
N SER A 15 -10.01 6.03 17.33
CA SER A 15 -10.27 5.59 15.95
C SER A 15 -8.98 5.18 15.23
N TYR A 16 -7.90 5.93 15.40
CA TYR A 16 -6.59 5.61 14.85
C TYR A 16 -6.08 4.26 15.39
N ALA A 17 -6.14 4.04 16.70
CA ALA A 17 -5.73 2.78 17.32
C ALA A 17 -6.52 1.58 16.78
N ARG A 18 -7.83 1.72 16.56
CA ARG A 18 -8.65 0.69 15.90
C ARG A 18 -8.23 0.44 14.46
N GLY A 19 -7.90 1.49 13.70
CA GLY A 19 -7.38 1.35 12.34
C GLY A 19 -6.05 0.59 12.28
N VAL A 20 -5.12 0.92 13.17
CA VAL A 20 -3.83 0.21 13.29
C VAL A 20 -4.04 -1.26 13.69
N LEU A 21 -4.96 -1.53 14.62
CA LEU A 21 -5.31 -2.90 14.99
C LEU A 21 -6.00 -3.66 13.84
N ALA A 22 -6.85 -2.99 13.05
CA ALA A 22 -7.45 -3.61 11.87
C ALA A 22 -6.40 -3.92 10.79
N MET A 23 -5.42 -3.03 10.61
CA MET A 23 -4.25 -3.24 9.74
C MET A 23 -3.42 -4.46 10.13
N SER A 24 -3.35 -4.83 11.42
CA SER A 24 -2.62 -6.03 11.85
C SER A 24 -3.25 -7.34 11.36
N LYS A 25 -4.48 -7.28 10.84
CA LYS A 25 -5.17 -8.42 10.20
C LYS A 25 -4.96 -8.48 8.68
N THR A 26 -4.02 -7.71 8.15
CA THR A 26 -3.65 -7.78 6.74
C THR A 26 -3.15 -9.19 6.42
N VAL A 27 -3.71 -9.78 5.37
CA VAL A 27 -3.29 -11.08 4.83
C VAL A 27 -2.01 -10.93 4.02
N ALA A 28 -1.99 -9.92 3.13
CA ALA A 28 -0.84 -9.63 2.30
C ALA A 28 -0.74 -8.13 1.98
N LYS A 29 0.49 -7.66 1.82
CA LYS A 29 0.84 -6.33 1.33
C LYS A 29 1.22 -6.44 -0.14
N ILE A 30 0.68 -5.57 -0.98
CA ILE A 30 0.91 -5.58 -2.43
C ILE A 30 1.31 -4.21 -2.95
N TYR A 31 2.01 -4.22 -4.09
CA TYR A 31 2.46 -3.02 -4.79
C TYR A 31 1.98 -3.09 -6.23
N GLN A 32 1.41 -2.00 -6.72
CA GLN A 32 1.00 -1.88 -8.12
C GLN A 32 1.82 -0.78 -8.79
N PHE A 33 2.56 -1.16 -9.83
CA PHE A 33 3.41 -0.27 -10.60
C PHE A 33 2.71 0.10 -11.91
N TYR A 34 2.55 1.39 -12.16
CA TYR A 34 1.89 1.92 -13.36
C TYR A 34 2.81 2.86 -14.15
N TRP A 35 2.59 2.90 -15.46
CA TRP A 35 3.16 3.93 -16.34
C TRP A 35 2.08 4.95 -16.76
N PRO A 36 2.37 6.28 -16.85
CA PRO A 36 3.55 6.98 -16.35
C PRO A 36 3.82 6.69 -14.85
N PRO A 37 5.08 6.85 -14.36
CA PRO A 37 5.52 6.31 -13.07
C PRO A 37 4.58 6.70 -11.93
N ARG A 38 3.82 5.71 -11.46
CA ARG A 38 2.95 5.80 -10.28
C ARG A 38 2.98 4.45 -9.56
N VAL A 39 2.95 4.48 -8.24
CA VAL A 39 2.90 3.27 -7.42
C VAL A 39 1.77 3.38 -6.42
N TYR A 40 0.95 2.35 -6.35
CA TYR A 40 0.00 2.17 -5.24
C TYR A 40 0.49 1.07 -4.32
N ILE A 41 0.32 1.29 -3.03
CA ILE A 41 0.57 0.30 -1.99
C ILE A 41 -0.77 -0.14 -1.41
N GLY A 42 -0.96 -1.44 -1.27
CA GLY A 42 -2.23 -2.03 -0.88
C GLY A 42 -2.11 -3.08 0.22
N TRP A 43 -3.18 -3.21 0.99
CA TRP A 43 -3.34 -4.23 2.02
C TRP A 43 -4.61 -5.04 1.74
N ILE A 44 -4.45 -6.36 1.68
CA ILE A 44 -5.53 -7.33 1.48
C ILE A 44 -6.06 -7.79 2.84
N PHE A 45 -7.37 -7.90 2.96
CA PHE A 45 -8.03 -8.34 4.19
C PHE A 45 -8.92 -9.56 3.93
N GLU A 46 -9.11 -10.40 4.95
CA GLU A 46 -10.01 -11.56 4.89
C GLU A 46 -11.49 -11.15 4.74
N ASP A 47 -11.86 -9.98 5.27
CA ASP A 47 -13.24 -9.55 5.36
C ASP A 47 -13.41 -8.04 5.07
N LEU A 48 -14.57 -7.70 4.52
CA LEU A 48 -14.90 -6.33 4.12
C LEU A 48 -15.01 -5.36 5.31
N LYS A 49 -15.38 -5.85 6.49
CA LYS A 49 -15.54 -4.99 7.68
C LYS A 49 -14.19 -4.48 8.14
N THR A 50 -13.17 -5.34 8.19
CA THR A 50 -11.79 -4.96 8.49
C THR A 50 -11.26 -3.97 7.46
N ALA A 51 -11.43 -4.27 6.16
CA ALA A 51 -11.01 -3.35 5.09
C ALA A 51 -11.67 -1.97 5.21
N LYS A 52 -12.96 -1.90 5.51
CA LYS A 52 -13.69 -0.63 5.70
C LYS A 52 -13.17 0.18 6.90
N GLU A 53 -12.83 -0.47 8.01
CA GLU A 53 -12.29 0.24 9.19
C GLU A 53 -10.93 0.88 8.86
N VAL A 54 -10.04 0.13 8.19
CA VAL A 54 -8.74 0.66 7.73
C VAL A 54 -8.94 1.81 6.75
N SER A 55 -9.80 1.60 5.75
CA SER A 55 -10.10 2.59 4.70
C SER A 55 -10.64 3.90 5.30
N LYS A 56 -11.49 3.82 6.33
CA LYS A 56 -12.02 5.00 7.04
C LYS A 56 -10.91 5.83 7.69
N ILE A 57 -9.94 5.18 8.34
CA ILE A 57 -8.82 5.87 8.99
C ILE A 57 -7.86 6.45 7.95
N PHE A 58 -7.54 5.68 6.92
CA PHE A 58 -6.62 6.13 5.88
C PHE A 58 -7.15 7.32 5.10
N ARG A 59 -8.47 7.41 4.88
CA ARG A 59 -9.08 8.58 4.22
C ARG A 59 -8.86 9.91 4.93
N VAL A 60 -8.49 9.89 6.22
CA VAL A 60 -8.14 11.12 6.95
C VAL A 60 -6.80 11.68 6.50
N PHE A 61 -5.89 10.83 6.03
CA PHE A 61 -4.52 11.19 5.70
C PHE A 61 -4.20 11.08 4.20
N PHE A 62 -4.86 10.16 3.50
CA PHE A 62 -4.48 9.70 2.17
C PHE A 62 -5.69 9.60 1.25
N ARG A 63 -5.43 9.63 -0.05
CA ARG A 63 -6.41 9.25 -1.05
C ARG A 63 -6.52 7.73 -1.13
N VAL A 64 -7.65 7.20 -0.66
CA VAL A 64 -7.89 5.75 -0.61
C VAL A 64 -8.72 5.25 -1.78
N LYS A 65 -8.28 4.15 -2.40
CA LYS A 65 -9.06 3.33 -3.33
C LYS A 65 -9.39 2.00 -2.68
N ASN A 66 -10.63 1.54 -2.81
CA ASN A 66 -11.04 0.22 -2.36
C ASN A 66 -11.33 -0.62 -3.60
N GLU A 67 -10.72 -1.79 -3.68
CA GLU A 67 -10.86 -2.73 -4.79
C GLU A 67 -11.10 -4.13 -4.25
N TRP A 68 -11.51 -5.03 -5.13
CA TRP A 68 -11.52 -6.47 -4.87
C TRP A 68 -10.44 -7.12 -5.73
N ARG A 69 -9.73 -8.10 -5.18
CA ARG A 69 -8.70 -8.85 -5.90
C ARG A 69 -8.96 -10.33 -5.74
N ARG A 70 -8.83 -11.07 -6.84
CA ARG A 70 -8.88 -12.53 -6.81
C ARG A 70 -7.48 -13.02 -6.43
N ILE A 71 -7.39 -13.76 -5.33
CA ILE A 71 -6.14 -14.31 -4.80
C ILE A 71 -6.44 -15.74 -4.37
N ASP A 72 -5.69 -16.71 -4.91
CA ASP A 72 -5.89 -18.14 -4.65
C ASP A 72 -7.36 -18.60 -4.82
N GLY A 73 -8.03 -18.06 -5.84
CA GLY A 73 -9.43 -18.37 -6.14
C GLY A 73 -10.47 -17.66 -5.28
N ARG A 74 -10.08 -16.86 -4.29
CA ARG A 74 -10.98 -16.08 -3.42
C ARG A 74 -11.00 -14.62 -3.84
N GLU A 75 -12.16 -13.98 -3.89
CA GLU A 75 -12.25 -12.52 -3.98
C GLU A 75 -12.09 -11.90 -2.59
N LEU A 76 -11.03 -11.10 -2.42
CA LEU A 76 -10.68 -10.46 -1.16
C LEU A 76 -10.67 -8.93 -1.32
N PRO A 77 -11.17 -8.19 -0.31
CA PRO A 77 -11.14 -6.73 -0.32
C PRO A 77 -9.72 -6.21 -0.11
N VAL A 78 -9.38 -5.16 -0.85
CA VAL A 78 -8.08 -4.50 -0.82
C VAL A 78 -8.25 -3.00 -0.64
N VAL A 79 -7.43 -2.43 0.24
CA VAL A 79 -7.34 -0.98 0.46
C VAL A 79 -6.02 -0.49 -0.12
N PHE A 80 -6.09 0.36 -1.14
CA PHE A 80 -4.94 0.99 -1.79
C PHE A 80 -4.81 2.46 -1.42
N ILE A 81 -3.57 2.93 -1.32
CA ILE A 81 -3.20 4.34 -1.21
C ILE A 81 -2.06 4.66 -2.16
N ASP A 82 -1.91 5.95 -2.49
CA ASP A 82 -0.76 6.42 -3.25
C ASP A 82 0.53 6.20 -2.43
N PHE A 83 1.56 5.63 -3.07
CA PHE A 83 2.80 5.30 -2.38
C PHE A 83 3.62 6.53 -1.99
N GLU A 84 3.60 7.61 -2.78
CA GLU A 84 4.30 8.85 -2.42
C GLU A 84 3.67 9.46 -1.16
N GLU A 85 2.34 9.48 -1.07
CA GLU A 85 1.64 9.94 0.15
C GLU A 85 1.96 9.05 1.38
N TRP A 86 2.02 7.73 1.18
CA TRP A 86 2.35 6.78 2.24
C TRP A 86 3.77 6.94 2.77
N ILE A 87 4.75 7.04 1.86
CA ILE A 87 6.16 6.98 2.25
C ILE A 87 6.59 8.24 3.01
N ASP A 88 6.03 9.39 2.65
CA ASP A 88 6.24 10.64 3.37
C ASP A 88 5.75 10.51 4.83
N PHE A 89 4.53 10.00 5.01
CA PHE A 89 3.97 9.76 6.35
C PHE A 89 4.76 8.69 7.14
N TYR A 90 5.14 7.59 6.48
CA TYR A 90 5.82 6.47 7.12
C TYR A 90 7.25 6.82 7.55
N CYS A 91 7.99 7.56 6.73
CA CYS A 91 9.33 8.05 7.04
C CYS A 91 9.32 9.12 8.13
N MET A 92 8.32 10.03 8.16
CA MET A 92 8.16 11.01 9.24
C MET A 92 8.05 10.36 10.63
N ARG A 93 7.60 9.11 10.70
CA ARG A 93 7.47 8.33 11.95
C ARG A 93 8.74 7.55 12.31
N GLY A 94 9.83 7.69 11.54
CA GLY A 94 11.10 7.03 11.81
C GLY A 94 11.11 5.53 11.52
N HIS A 95 10.15 5.03 10.75
CA HIS A 95 10.09 3.62 10.40
C HIS A 95 11.15 3.25 9.35
N GLN A 96 11.70 2.05 9.46
CA GLN A 96 12.62 1.51 8.46
C GLN A 96 11.87 1.12 7.20
N LEU A 97 12.46 1.44 6.04
CA LEU A 97 11.93 1.08 4.73
C LEU A 97 11.98 -0.43 4.50
N HIS A 98 10.88 -1.00 4.04
CA HIS A 98 10.88 -2.37 3.53
C HIS A 98 11.66 -2.42 2.21
N PRO A 99 12.31 -3.55 1.85
CA PRO A 99 13.01 -3.67 0.56
C PRO A 99 12.15 -3.29 -0.65
N LEU A 100 10.87 -3.68 -0.66
CA LEU A 100 9.92 -3.29 -1.71
C LEU A 100 9.61 -1.78 -1.73
N ASP A 101 9.64 -1.09 -0.59
CA ASP A 101 9.50 0.37 -0.55
C ASP A 101 10.69 1.05 -1.26
N SER A 102 11.89 0.51 -1.09
CA SER A 102 13.09 1.00 -1.79
C SER A 102 13.00 0.80 -3.31
N ILE A 103 12.39 -0.30 -3.76
CA ILE A 103 12.16 -0.56 -5.19
C ILE A 103 11.12 0.41 -5.75
N ALA A 104 10.02 0.64 -5.03
CA ALA A 104 9.00 1.62 -5.40
C ALA A 104 9.57 3.04 -5.54
N LEU A 105 10.40 3.48 -4.59
CA LEU A 105 11.08 4.77 -4.66
C LEU A 105 11.99 4.90 -5.90
N ARG A 106 12.74 3.84 -6.25
CA ARG A 106 13.58 3.86 -7.46
C ARG A 106 12.75 3.91 -8.74
N TYR A 107 11.62 3.21 -8.79
CA TYR A 107 10.71 3.22 -9.93
C TYR A 107 10.11 4.60 -10.20
N LEU A 108 9.77 5.34 -9.13
CA LEU A 108 9.18 6.68 -9.21
C LEU A 108 10.16 7.78 -9.66
N LYS A 109 11.42 7.44 -9.96
CA LYS A 109 12.42 8.42 -10.39
C LYS A 109 12.03 9.12 -11.70
N ARG A 110 11.71 10.41 -11.58
CA ARG A 110 11.33 11.29 -12.69
C ARG A 110 12.46 11.45 -13.72
N GLY A 111 12.09 11.73 -14.97
CA GLY A 111 13.04 11.94 -16.08
C GLY A 111 13.63 10.67 -16.68
N THR A 112 13.15 9.50 -16.27
CA THR A 112 13.53 8.19 -16.83
C THR A 112 12.59 7.81 -17.96
N SER A 113 13.09 7.23 -19.06
CA SER A 113 12.22 6.67 -20.11
C SER A 113 11.50 5.41 -19.62
N MET A 114 10.35 5.08 -20.25
CA MET A 114 9.55 3.90 -19.91
C MET A 114 10.39 2.62 -19.88
N GLU A 115 11.16 2.39 -20.95
CA GLU A 115 12.01 1.22 -21.08
C GLU A 115 13.04 1.12 -19.95
N LYS A 116 13.70 2.24 -19.60
CA LYS A 116 14.69 2.27 -18.52
C LYS A 116 14.03 2.01 -17.16
N ALA A 117 12.87 2.61 -16.90
CA ALA A 117 12.14 2.43 -15.64
C ALA A 117 11.67 0.98 -15.45
N LEU A 118 11.07 0.37 -16.49
CA LEU A 118 10.62 -1.02 -16.44
C LEU A 118 11.79 -2.01 -16.37
N ARG A 119 12.89 -1.77 -17.12
CA ARG A 119 14.10 -2.61 -17.04
C ARG A 119 14.73 -2.55 -15.65
N GLN A 120 14.74 -1.38 -15.02
CA GLN A 120 15.22 -1.23 -13.65
C GLN A 120 14.31 -1.97 -12.66
N LEU A 121 12.98 -1.79 -12.77
CA LEU A 121 12.00 -2.48 -11.94
C LEU A 121 12.15 -4.00 -12.02
N ALA A 122 12.27 -4.56 -13.24
CA ALA A 122 12.46 -6.00 -13.44
C ALA A 122 13.74 -6.50 -12.74
N ARG A 123 14.86 -5.78 -12.89
CA ARG A 123 16.13 -6.13 -12.21
C ARG A 123 15.98 -6.10 -10.69
N ASP A 124 15.35 -5.06 -10.18
CA ASP A 124 15.11 -4.87 -8.76
C ASP A 124 14.23 -5.98 -8.17
N LEU A 125 13.14 -6.34 -8.85
CA LEU A 125 12.26 -7.43 -8.44
C LEU A 125 12.97 -8.79 -8.50
N VAL A 126 13.72 -9.09 -9.56
CA VAL A 126 14.52 -10.32 -9.64
C VAL A 126 15.52 -10.40 -8.48
N GLY A 127 16.18 -9.29 -8.14
CA GLY A 127 17.09 -9.23 -6.99
C GLY A 127 16.38 -9.48 -5.66
N PHE A 128 15.20 -8.89 -5.47
CA PHE A 128 14.36 -9.11 -4.30
C PHE A 128 13.95 -10.59 -4.16
N PHE A 129 13.39 -11.19 -5.20
CA PHE A 129 12.92 -12.58 -5.16
C PHE A 129 14.04 -13.59 -4.90
N LYS A 130 15.23 -13.38 -5.48
CA LYS A 130 16.41 -14.21 -5.20
C LYS A 130 16.90 -14.14 -3.75
N THR A 131 16.64 -13.02 -3.06
CA THR A 131 17.16 -12.77 -1.71
C THR A 131 16.18 -13.24 -0.63
N TYR A 132 14.87 -13.18 -0.91
CA TYR A 132 13.81 -13.36 0.09
C TYR A 132 12.87 -14.56 -0.23
N ASP A 133 13.28 -15.49 -1.10
CA ASP A 133 12.52 -16.70 -1.51
C ASP A 133 11.06 -16.42 -1.98
N GLY A 134 10.81 -15.24 -2.53
CA GLY A 134 9.44 -14.87 -2.91
C GLY A 134 8.99 -15.53 -4.23
N TRP A 135 7.70 -15.84 -4.31
CA TRP A 135 7.04 -16.35 -5.50
C TRP A 135 6.57 -15.22 -6.42
N ILE A 136 6.72 -15.39 -7.74
CA ILE A 136 6.20 -14.45 -8.76
C ILE A 136 4.90 -15.01 -9.32
N GLY A 137 3.77 -14.38 -8.99
CA GLY A 137 2.50 -14.57 -9.70
C GLY A 137 2.37 -13.55 -10.83
N LEU A 138 2.34 -14.02 -12.08
CA LEU A 138 2.00 -13.19 -13.24
C LEU A 138 0.52 -13.40 -13.57
N GLU A 139 -0.32 -12.42 -13.22
CA GLU A 139 -1.67 -12.33 -13.81
C GLU A 139 -1.57 -11.49 -15.08
N VAL A 140 -1.67 -12.16 -16.23
CA VAL A 140 -1.86 -11.47 -17.51
C VAL A 140 -3.33 -11.08 -17.55
N MET A 141 -3.62 -9.79 -17.47
CA MET A 141 -4.95 -9.28 -17.82
C MET A 141 -5.10 -9.50 -19.33
N GLU A 142 -5.94 -10.46 -19.72
CA GLU A 142 -6.36 -10.59 -21.11
C GLU A 142 -7.18 -9.34 -21.46
N ASP A 143 -6.68 -8.56 -22.43
CA ASP A 143 -7.45 -7.49 -23.05
C ASP A 143 -8.63 -8.13 -23.78
N GLY A 144 -9.85 -7.83 -23.32
CA GLY A 144 -11.10 -8.22 -23.98
C GLY A 144 -11.40 -7.43 -25.24
#